data_AF-A0A523P799-F1
#
_entry.id   AF-A0A523P799-F1
#
_cell.length_a   1.000
_cell.length_b   1.000
_cell.length_c   1.000
_cell.angle_alpha   90.00
_cell.angle_beta   90.00
_cell.angle_gamma   90.00
#
_symmetry.space_group_name_H-M   'P 1'
#
loop_
_entity.id
_entity.type
_entity.pdbx_description
1 polymer ?
#
loop_
_entity_poly.entity_id
_entity_poly.type
_entity_poly.pdbx_seq_one_letter_code
_entity_poly.pdbx_strand_id
1 'polypeptide(L)'
;AGGPLRLFINHEGERRSWARFRVVGQGANTAAIGATVDVRVGSVWRTREVMSGTGFKSQNDLAPHFGLGSATLLDEVTVTWPGRATRRLTDYPAGATWTLYPPERLGDADGDGDFELDDFFALFDCRGGVVTPGCEAADLDGDADVDQDDLVAFLALFDGPLADCNRNGVVDLVEIFTGTAHDGDRDGLLDECECRVSFHCPPAPNSVGRGAEIGLSGSSSVAANDLVLDAGPCPPGRFGAFFYGPDRAAVPFGDGWLCVGGGIHRLPTVIVDGLGTAIQALDLTARPDVITPGSTWSFQLWYRDPGGPGGTGFNLSSAVVIRFCP
;
A
#
# COMPACT_ATOMS: atom_id res chain seq x y z
N ALA A 1 -34.30 48.85 15.64
CA ALA A 1 -33.04 49.17 14.94
C ALA A 1 -31.91 48.40 15.61
N GLY A 2 -31.18 47.55 14.88
CA GLY A 2 -30.03 46.82 15.43
C GLY A 2 -28.83 47.77 15.60
N GLY A 3 -28.14 47.69 16.74
CA GLY A 3 -26.89 48.42 16.95
C GLY A 3 -25.79 47.99 15.97
N PRO A 4 -24.64 48.67 15.94
CA PRO A 4 -23.54 48.33 15.03
C PRO A 4 -23.05 46.90 15.30
N LEU A 5 -22.75 46.17 14.22
CA LEU A 5 -22.09 44.87 14.30
C LEU A 5 -20.75 45.03 15.03
N ARG A 6 -20.51 44.20 16.05
CA ARG A 6 -19.26 44.17 16.80
C ARG A 6 -18.67 42.77 16.72
N LEU A 7 -17.39 42.69 16.38
CA LEU A 7 -16.61 41.46 16.41
C LEU A 7 -15.68 41.53 17.62
N PHE A 8 -15.77 40.53 18.49
CA PHE A 8 -14.87 40.37 19.63
C PHE A 8 -14.00 39.15 19.37
N ILE A 9 -12.69 39.37 19.26
CA ILE A 9 -11.70 38.31 19.01
C ILE A 9 -10.89 38.15 20.30
N ASN A 10 -10.75 36.90 20.73
CA ASN A 10 -9.83 36.56 21.81
C ASN A 10 -8.44 36.29 21.22
N HIS A 11 -7.44 37.09 21.60
CA HIS A 11 -6.04 36.93 21.17
C HIS A 11 -5.20 36.10 22.15
N GLU A 12 -5.75 35.64 23.28
CA GLU A 12 -5.00 34.84 24.25
C GLU A 12 -4.49 33.51 23.67
N GLY A 13 -5.13 32.98 22.62
CA GLY A 13 -4.66 31.78 21.92
C GLY A 13 -3.28 31.91 21.26
N GLU A 14 -2.77 33.15 21.10
CA GLU A 14 -1.41 33.42 20.63
C GLU A 14 -0.36 33.32 21.75
N ARG A 15 -0.79 33.31 23.02
CA ARG A 15 0.10 33.39 24.21
C ARG A 15 -0.14 32.26 25.22
N ARG A 16 -1.27 31.58 25.10
CA ARG A 16 -1.75 30.53 26.00
C ARG A 16 -2.25 29.36 25.15
N SER A 17 -2.11 28.18 25.71
CA SER A 17 -2.55 26.95 25.08
C SER A 17 -4.05 26.77 25.17
N TRP A 18 -4.60 26.04 24.22
CA TRP A 18 -6.03 25.74 24.12
C TRP A 18 -6.24 24.36 23.50
N ALA A 19 -7.43 23.81 23.61
CA ALA A 19 -7.86 22.66 22.81
C ALA A 19 -9.35 22.80 22.47
N ARG A 20 -9.72 22.39 21.26
CA ARG A 20 -11.12 22.31 20.84
C ARG A 20 -11.44 20.88 20.44
N PHE A 21 -12.69 20.47 20.65
CA PHE A 21 -13.11 19.11 20.32
C PHE A 21 -14.30 19.16 19.37
N ARG A 22 -14.19 18.53 18.20
CA ARG A 22 -15.34 18.22 17.36
C ARG A 22 -15.81 16.83 17.75
N VAL A 23 -16.94 16.73 18.45
CA VAL A 23 -17.49 15.43 18.84
C VAL A 23 -18.39 14.92 17.73
N VAL A 24 -18.06 13.76 17.18
CA VAL A 24 -18.84 13.10 16.12
C VAL A 24 -19.91 12.26 16.77
N GLY A 25 -21.16 12.43 16.34
CA GLY A 25 -22.27 11.60 16.78
C GLY A 25 -22.75 10.66 15.67
N GLN A 26 -23.73 9.81 16.00
CA GLN A 26 -24.26 8.80 15.08
C GLN A 26 -25.78 8.85 14.97
N GLY A 27 -26.30 8.19 13.94
CA GLY A 27 -27.73 8.04 13.70
C GLY A 27 -28.45 9.39 13.59
N ALA A 28 -29.53 9.58 14.35
CA ALA A 28 -30.28 10.83 14.34
C ALA A 28 -29.57 12.00 15.04
N ASN A 29 -28.51 11.75 15.82
CA ASN A 29 -27.78 12.76 16.58
C ASN A 29 -26.32 12.86 16.09
N THR A 30 -26.14 13.16 14.80
CA THR A 30 -24.81 13.28 14.16
C THR A 30 -23.91 14.36 14.76
N ALA A 31 -24.50 15.37 15.41
CA ALA A 31 -23.78 16.43 16.10
C ALA A 31 -23.41 16.10 17.56
N ALA A 32 -23.71 14.88 18.03
CA ALA A 32 -23.47 14.43 19.40
C ALA A 32 -24.03 15.37 20.48
N ILE A 33 -25.19 16.00 20.24
CA ILE A 33 -25.82 16.91 21.20
C ILE A 33 -26.09 16.17 22.51
N GLY A 34 -25.62 16.72 23.62
CA GLY A 34 -25.67 16.13 24.95
C GLY A 34 -24.44 15.31 25.34
N ALA A 35 -23.45 15.16 24.45
CA ALA A 35 -22.17 14.55 24.80
C ALA A 35 -21.41 15.44 25.79
N THR A 36 -20.72 14.83 26.75
CA THR A 36 -19.87 15.52 27.72
C THR A 36 -18.41 15.22 27.42
N VAL A 37 -17.57 16.25 27.50
CA VAL A 37 -16.11 16.18 27.34
C VAL A 37 -15.48 16.68 28.63
N ASP A 38 -14.80 15.78 29.31
CA ASP A 38 -14.02 16.01 30.51
C ASP A 38 -12.54 16.08 30.16
N VAL A 39 -11.89 17.19 30.51
CA VAL A 39 -10.47 17.42 30.24
C VAL A 39 -9.73 17.58 31.55
N ARG A 40 -8.66 16.80 31.74
CA ARG A 40 -7.70 16.96 32.84
C ARG A 40 -6.45 17.65 32.35
N VAL A 41 -6.04 18.68 33.10
CA VAL A 41 -4.71 19.28 33.01
C VAL A 41 -4.13 19.44 34.43
N GLY A 42 -3.02 18.77 34.71
CA GLY A 42 -2.49 18.57 36.04
C GLY A 42 -3.52 17.92 36.97
N SER A 43 -3.88 18.63 38.05
CA SER A 43 -4.89 18.18 39.01
C SER A 43 -6.29 18.73 38.73
N VAL A 44 -6.46 19.53 37.68
CA VAL A 44 -7.71 20.26 37.41
C VAL A 44 -8.51 19.56 36.32
N TRP A 45 -9.73 19.16 36.67
CA TRP A 45 -10.73 18.70 35.73
C TRP A 45 -11.64 19.83 35.28
N ARG A 46 -12.01 19.82 34.00
CA ARG A 46 -13.00 20.74 33.43
C ARG A 46 -13.92 19.97 32.50
N THR A 47 -15.21 20.21 32.65
CA THR A 47 -16.25 19.58 31.84
C THR A 47 -16.89 20.59 30.92
N ARG A 48 -17.21 20.17 29.70
CA ARG A 48 -18.14 20.89 28.82
C ARG A 48 -19.06 19.91 28.11
N GLU A 49 -20.28 20.35 27.87
CA GLU A 49 -21.29 19.61 27.11
C GLU A 49 -21.42 20.20 25.70
N VAL A 50 -21.64 19.32 24.72
CA VAL A 50 -22.05 19.69 23.36
C VAL A 50 -23.52 20.11 23.41
N MET A 51 -23.77 21.41 23.54
CA MET A 51 -25.11 21.95 23.76
C MET A 51 -25.69 22.58 22.49
N SER A 52 -26.96 22.27 22.20
CA SER A 52 -27.78 23.00 21.23
C SER A 52 -28.74 23.96 21.95
N GLY A 53 -29.06 25.10 21.33
CA GLY A 53 -30.06 26.05 21.83
C GLY A 53 -29.58 27.02 22.90
N THR A 54 -28.40 27.62 22.75
CA THR A 54 -27.87 28.57 23.76
C THR A 54 -28.29 30.03 23.50
N GLY A 55 -29.07 30.62 24.40
CA GLY A 55 -29.51 32.01 24.32
C GLY A 55 -30.69 32.24 23.36
N PHE A 56 -31.11 33.49 23.18
CA PHE A 56 -32.25 33.84 22.32
C PHE A 56 -31.78 34.27 20.93
N LYS A 57 -32.13 33.48 19.90
CA LYS A 57 -31.69 33.68 18.49
C LYS A 57 -30.16 33.73 18.34
N SER A 58 -29.45 33.00 19.18
CA SER A 58 -28.00 32.85 19.20
C SER A 58 -27.65 31.37 19.36
N GLN A 59 -26.42 30.99 19.01
CA GLN A 59 -25.91 29.64 19.22
C GLN A 59 -24.40 29.75 19.45
N ASN A 60 -23.92 29.09 20.50
CA ASN A 60 -22.49 28.86 20.70
C ASN A 60 -22.02 27.81 19.69
N ASP A 61 -20.75 27.87 19.32
CA ASP A 61 -20.13 26.77 18.56
C ASP A 61 -20.32 25.44 19.29
N LEU A 62 -20.62 24.38 18.54
CA LEU A 62 -20.85 23.05 19.08
C LEU A 62 -19.56 22.40 19.59
N ALA A 63 -18.40 22.85 19.09
CA ALA A 63 -17.11 22.32 19.51
C ALA A 63 -16.71 22.83 20.91
N PRO A 64 -16.64 21.97 21.94
CA PRO A 64 -16.21 22.41 23.26
C PRO A 64 -14.78 22.97 23.24
N HIS A 65 -14.61 24.16 23.82
CA HIS A 65 -13.33 24.88 23.80
C HIS A 65 -12.75 25.07 25.20
N PHE A 66 -11.52 24.58 25.41
CA PHE A 66 -10.82 24.62 26.68
C PHE A 66 -9.56 25.48 26.57
N GLY A 67 -9.40 26.47 27.46
CA GLY A 67 -8.14 27.21 27.58
C GLY A 67 -7.22 26.51 28.59
N LEU A 68 -6.06 26.03 28.19
CA LEU A 68 -5.18 25.17 29.00
C LEU A 68 -4.09 25.96 29.75
N GLY A 69 -4.07 27.29 29.60
CA GLY A 69 -3.07 28.14 30.26
C GLY A 69 -1.70 27.97 29.63
N SER A 70 -0.72 27.46 30.37
CA SER A 70 0.64 27.17 29.86
C SER A 70 0.89 25.69 29.60
N ALA A 71 -0.08 24.81 29.82
CA ALA A 71 0.08 23.39 29.55
C ALA A 71 0.14 23.14 28.04
N THR A 72 1.06 22.30 27.59
CA THR A 72 1.26 21.96 26.18
C THR A 72 0.61 20.64 25.79
N LEU A 73 0.04 19.92 26.76
CA LEU A 73 -0.58 18.61 26.61
C LEU A 73 -1.88 18.58 27.42
N LEU A 74 -2.78 17.70 27.01
CA LEU A 74 -3.98 17.28 27.72
C LEU A 74 -3.64 15.95 28.41
N ASP A 75 -3.50 15.92 29.75
CA ASP A 75 -3.12 14.68 30.44
C ASP A 75 -4.22 13.60 30.33
N GLU A 76 -5.47 14.01 30.14
CA GLU A 76 -6.59 13.11 29.87
C GLU A 76 -7.76 13.87 29.23
N VAL A 77 -8.38 13.26 28.22
CA VAL A 77 -9.68 13.66 27.69
C VAL A 77 -10.61 12.46 27.76
N THR A 78 -11.72 12.59 28.46
CA THR A 78 -12.78 11.58 28.45
C THR A 78 -14.01 12.18 27.80
N VAL A 79 -14.53 11.51 26.77
CA VAL A 79 -15.78 11.87 26.12
C VAL A 79 -16.83 10.81 26.40
N THR A 80 -18.01 11.25 26.79
CA THR A 80 -19.18 10.40 27.04
C THR A 80 -20.33 10.83 26.14
N TRP A 81 -20.78 9.94 25.25
CA TRP A 81 -21.88 10.22 24.33
C TRP A 81 -23.26 10.00 24.97
N PRO A 82 -24.33 10.63 24.44
CA PRO A 82 -25.71 10.32 24.78
C PRO A 82 -26.01 8.86 24.41
N GLY A 83 -26.00 7.96 25.38
CA GLY A 83 -26.03 6.50 25.15
C GLY A 83 -25.00 5.72 25.95
N ARG A 84 -24.08 6.41 26.64
CA ARG A 84 -23.03 5.88 27.54
C ARG A 84 -21.83 5.22 26.87
N ALA A 85 -21.70 5.27 25.55
CA ALA A 85 -20.39 5.03 24.92
C ALA A 85 -19.40 6.05 25.48
N THR A 86 -18.18 5.60 25.77
CA THR A 86 -17.11 6.44 26.32
C THR A 86 -15.81 6.15 25.60
N ARG A 87 -15.03 7.20 25.36
CA ARG A 87 -13.66 7.10 24.85
C ARG A 87 -12.75 7.95 25.74
N ARG A 88 -11.56 7.42 26.01
CA ARG A 88 -10.54 8.07 26.81
C ARG A 88 -9.32 8.28 25.92
N LEU A 89 -8.74 9.46 26.00
CA LEU A 89 -7.51 9.84 25.32
C LEU A 89 -6.53 10.38 26.35
N THR A 90 -5.24 10.10 26.19
CA THR A 90 -4.16 10.58 27.06
C THR A 90 -3.08 11.27 26.25
N ASP A 91 -2.41 12.25 26.86
CA ASP A 91 -1.23 12.92 26.29
C ASP A 91 -1.42 13.61 24.92
N TYR A 92 -2.66 13.94 24.56
CA TYR A 92 -2.97 14.69 23.33
C TYR A 92 -2.36 16.11 23.36
N PRO A 93 -1.71 16.57 22.28
CA PRO A 93 -1.15 17.92 22.21
C PRO A 93 -2.19 19.04 22.35
N ALA A 94 -1.77 20.12 23.02
CA ALA A 94 -2.49 21.38 22.99
C ALA A 94 -2.34 22.11 21.65
N GLY A 95 -3.13 23.16 21.45
CA GLY A 95 -3.06 24.06 20.31
C GLY A 95 -3.81 23.56 19.06
N ALA A 96 -4.63 22.53 19.21
CA ALA A 96 -5.31 21.86 18.11
C ALA A 96 -6.83 21.74 18.31
N THR A 97 -7.53 21.51 17.20
CA THR A 97 -8.92 21.05 17.21
C THR A 97 -8.90 19.57 16.89
N TRP A 98 -9.29 18.76 17.87
CA TRP A 98 -9.31 17.31 17.79
C TRP A 98 -10.70 16.81 17.45
N THR A 99 -10.81 15.82 16.57
CA THR A 99 -12.08 15.14 16.29
C THR A 99 -12.21 13.91 17.17
N LEU A 100 -13.28 13.86 17.97
CA LEU A 100 -13.56 12.74 18.87
C LEU A 100 -14.59 11.82 18.22
N TYR A 101 -14.13 10.65 17.79
CA TYR A 101 -14.96 9.58 17.25
C TYR A 101 -15.44 8.64 18.35
N PRO A 102 -16.70 8.15 18.29
CA PRO A 102 -17.16 7.12 19.19
C PRO A 102 -16.41 5.79 18.94
N PRO A 103 -16.34 4.87 19.92
CA PRO A 103 -15.56 3.63 19.80
C PRO A 103 -15.86 2.80 18.54
N GLU A 104 -17.12 2.72 18.14
CA GLU A 104 -17.59 2.01 16.95
C GLU A 104 -17.16 2.65 15.61
N ARG A 105 -16.44 3.76 15.65
CA ARG A 105 -15.91 4.50 14.49
C ARG A 105 -14.38 4.54 14.45
N LEU A 106 -13.71 3.95 15.42
CA LEU A 106 -12.25 3.90 15.46
C LEU A 106 -11.79 2.82 14.47
N GLY A 107 -10.81 3.16 13.64
CA GLY A 107 -10.38 2.31 12.52
C GLY A 107 -11.22 2.44 11.25
N ASP A 108 -12.42 3.04 11.28
CA ASP A 108 -13.28 3.30 10.10
C ASP A 108 -13.06 4.75 9.64
N ALA A 109 -11.98 4.95 8.90
CA ALA A 109 -11.40 6.24 8.55
C ALA A 109 -12.26 6.98 7.51
N ASP A 110 -12.79 6.27 6.51
CA ASP A 110 -13.59 6.87 5.44
C ASP A 110 -15.07 7.00 5.84
N GLY A 111 -15.50 6.13 6.74
CA GLY A 111 -16.75 6.21 7.41
C GLY A 111 -17.92 5.45 6.83
N ASP A 112 -17.67 4.45 6.01
CA ASP A 112 -18.73 3.66 5.40
C ASP A 112 -19.20 2.46 6.25
N GLY A 113 -18.43 2.11 7.29
CA GLY A 113 -18.80 1.14 8.32
C GLY A 113 -18.36 -0.30 8.05
N ASP A 114 -17.47 -0.54 7.09
CA ASP A 114 -16.59 -1.71 7.13
C ASP A 114 -15.19 -1.32 7.64
N PHE A 115 -14.29 -2.30 7.73
CA PHE A 115 -12.92 -2.12 8.21
C PHE A 115 -11.99 -2.78 7.21
N GLU A 116 -11.59 -2.04 6.20
CA GLU A 116 -10.95 -2.62 5.02
C GLU A 116 -9.55 -2.02 4.76
N LEU A 117 -9.05 -2.19 3.54
CA LEU A 117 -7.70 -1.86 3.18
C LEU A 117 -7.47 -0.35 3.01
N ASP A 118 -8.42 0.43 2.50
CA ASP A 118 -8.37 1.90 2.50
C ASP A 118 -8.28 2.44 3.95
N ASP A 119 -9.00 1.86 4.90
CA ASP A 119 -8.87 2.17 6.33
C ASP A 119 -7.50 1.80 6.90
N PHE A 120 -6.99 0.62 6.54
CA PHE A 120 -5.64 0.21 6.91
C PHE A 120 -4.62 1.22 6.40
N PHE A 121 -4.76 1.71 5.17
CA PHE A 121 -3.84 2.70 4.63
C PHE A 121 -4.00 4.10 5.25
N ALA A 122 -5.20 4.47 5.69
CA ALA A 122 -5.39 5.66 6.50
C ALA A 122 -4.66 5.55 7.86
N LEU A 123 -4.74 4.38 8.51
CA LEU A 123 -3.98 4.08 9.72
C LEU A 123 -2.46 4.07 9.46
N PHE A 124 -2.03 3.44 8.37
CA PHE A 124 -0.63 3.40 7.93
C PHE A 124 -0.06 4.79 7.68
N ASP A 125 -0.80 5.67 7.00
CA ASP A 125 -0.36 7.03 6.69
C ASP A 125 -0.29 7.93 7.95
N CYS A 126 -0.96 7.54 9.04
CA CYS A 126 -0.94 8.22 10.34
C CYS A 126 0.16 7.74 11.30
N ARG A 127 0.79 6.59 11.01
CA ARG A 127 1.76 5.97 11.92
C ARG A 127 3.03 6.80 12.13
N GLY A 128 3.62 6.65 13.31
CA GLY A 128 4.96 7.13 13.61
C GLY A 128 4.97 8.52 14.24
N GLY A 129 5.08 8.53 15.57
CA GLY A 129 5.19 9.74 16.38
C GLY A 129 3.84 10.19 16.93
N VAL A 130 3.85 11.38 17.53
CA VAL A 130 2.66 11.94 18.19
C VAL A 130 1.53 12.18 17.19
N VAL A 131 0.33 11.74 17.54
CA VAL A 131 -0.89 11.88 16.74
C VAL A 131 -1.10 13.33 16.30
N THR A 132 -1.56 13.51 15.06
CA THR A 132 -1.85 14.82 14.48
C THR A 132 -3.34 14.96 14.14
N PRO A 133 -3.90 16.18 14.09
CA PRO A 133 -5.30 16.35 13.73
C PRO A 133 -5.63 15.75 12.36
N GLY A 134 -6.62 14.87 12.31
CA GLY A 134 -6.92 14.01 11.16
C GLY A 134 -6.66 12.52 11.43
N CYS A 135 -5.77 12.19 12.36
CA CYS A 135 -5.41 10.81 12.70
C CYS A 135 -6.13 10.26 13.93
N GLU A 136 -7.11 10.97 14.49
CA GLU A 136 -7.76 10.58 15.75
C GLU A 136 -8.64 9.31 15.63
N ALA A 137 -8.93 8.84 14.43
CA ALA A 137 -9.60 7.55 14.21
C ALA A 137 -8.60 6.39 14.14
N ALA A 138 -7.32 6.67 13.84
CA ALA A 138 -6.23 5.69 13.73
C ALA A 138 -5.53 5.43 15.07
N ASP A 139 -5.68 6.33 16.05
CA ASP A 139 -5.30 6.15 17.45
C ASP A 139 -6.45 5.42 18.19
N LEU A 140 -6.46 4.09 18.10
CA LEU A 140 -7.52 3.20 18.58
C LEU A 140 -7.44 3.01 20.10
N ASP A 141 -6.24 3.01 20.68
CA ASP A 141 -6.05 2.79 22.11
C ASP A 141 -6.10 4.10 22.95
N GLY A 142 -5.96 5.24 22.27
CA GLY A 142 -6.15 6.59 22.80
C GLY A 142 -4.90 7.18 23.46
N ASP A 143 -3.70 6.70 23.16
CA ASP A 143 -2.49 7.11 23.87
C ASP A 143 -1.70 8.28 23.24
N ALA A 144 -2.24 8.84 22.15
CA ALA A 144 -1.68 9.94 21.36
C ALA A 144 -0.44 9.62 20.53
N ASP A 145 -0.17 8.36 20.22
CA ASP A 145 0.57 8.00 19.03
C ASP A 145 -0.22 7.02 18.15
N VAL A 146 0.33 6.68 16.97
CA VAL A 146 -0.25 5.68 16.08
C VAL A 146 0.83 4.64 15.82
N ASP A 147 0.70 3.49 16.46
CA ASP A 147 1.75 2.49 16.54
C ASP A 147 1.24 1.04 16.41
N GLN A 148 2.02 0.08 16.91
CA GLN A 148 1.67 -1.33 16.79
C GLN A 148 0.48 -1.74 17.68
N ASP A 149 0.24 -1.06 18.81
CA ASP A 149 -0.91 -1.33 19.67
C ASP A 149 -2.21 -0.92 18.95
N ASP A 150 -2.20 0.18 18.18
CA ASP A 150 -3.31 0.55 17.29
C ASP A 150 -3.53 -0.43 16.16
N LEU A 151 -2.43 -0.90 15.53
CA LEU A 151 -2.53 -1.92 14.50
C LEU A 151 -3.19 -3.19 15.06
N VAL A 152 -2.79 -3.64 16.26
CA VAL A 152 -3.38 -4.82 16.89
C VAL A 152 -4.88 -4.62 17.15
N ALA A 153 -5.28 -3.44 17.61
CA ALA A 153 -6.69 -3.10 17.78
C ALA A 153 -7.44 -3.09 16.43
N PHE A 154 -6.83 -2.56 15.37
CA PHE A 154 -7.41 -2.46 14.03
C PHE A 154 -7.60 -3.85 13.40
N LEU A 155 -6.59 -4.71 13.46
CA LEU A 155 -6.65 -6.07 12.92
C LEU A 155 -7.72 -6.95 13.60
N ALA A 156 -8.14 -6.60 14.83
CA ALA A 156 -9.25 -7.25 15.50
C ALA A 156 -10.64 -6.86 14.92
N LEU A 157 -10.71 -5.75 14.18
CA LEU A 157 -11.91 -5.23 13.53
C LEU A 157 -11.92 -5.50 12.02
N PHE A 158 -10.75 -5.63 11.40
CA PHE A 158 -10.55 -5.80 9.96
C PHE A 158 -11.42 -6.90 9.33
N ASP A 159 -12.23 -6.54 8.34
CA ASP A 159 -13.12 -7.42 7.58
C ASP A 159 -12.50 -7.84 6.23
N GLY A 160 -11.26 -8.33 6.29
CA GLY A 160 -10.52 -8.75 5.11
C GLY A 160 -9.64 -9.97 5.36
N PRO A 161 -9.10 -10.58 4.29
CA PRO A 161 -8.17 -11.68 4.43
C PRO A 161 -6.85 -11.20 5.05
N LEU A 162 -6.46 -11.82 6.16
CA LEU A 162 -5.11 -11.67 6.70
C LEU A 162 -4.16 -12.61 5.96
N ALA A 163 -3.60 -12.12 4.86
CA ALA A 163 -2.64 -12.86 4.05
C ALA A 163 -1.30 -13.03 4.80
N ASP A 164 -0.67 -14.18 4.59
CA ASP A 164 0.73 -14.48 4.94
C ASP A 164 1.30 -15.19 3.70
N CYS A 165 1.65 -14.38 2.72
CA CYS A 165 1.91 -14.87 1.37
C CYS A 165 3.27 -15.57 1.26
N ASN A 166 4.26 -15.10 2.02
CA ASN A 166 5.62 -15.67 2.11
C ASN A 166 5.69 -16.83 3.13
N ARG A 167 4.64 -17.03 3.94
CA ARG A 167 4.49 -18.09 4.95
C ARG A 167 5.52 -18.03 6.07
N ASN A 168 5.91 -16.81 6.45
CA ASN A 168 6.85 -16.59 7.53
C ASN A 168 6.17 -16.58 8.92
N GLY A 169 4.83 -16.63 8.97
CA GLY A 169 4.03 -16.60 10.20
C GLY A 169 3.69 -15.20 10.71
N VAL A 170 4.05 -14.16 9.97
CA VAL A 170 3.65 -12.76 10.15
C VAL A 170 2.70 -12.44 9.00
N VAL A 171 1.59 -11.76 9.32
CA VAL A 171 0.64 -11.37 8.27
C VAL A 171 1.19 -10.18 7.49
N ASP A 172 0.93 -10.13 6.19
CA ASP A 172 1.51 -9.16 5.25
C ASP A 172 1.25 -7.72 5.72
N LEU A 173 0.04 -7.41 6.21
CA LEU A 173 -0.32 -6.08 6.75
C LEU A 173 0.56 -5.65 7.94
N VAL A 174 1.00 -6.59 8.78
CA VAL A 174 1.92 -6.28 9.89
C VAL A 174 3.31 -5.95 9.35
N GLU A 175 3.77 -6.68 8.34
CA GLU A 175 5.07 -6.41 7.72
C GLU A 175 5.08 -5.06 6.99
N ILE A 176 3.98 -4.74 6.31
CA ILE A 176 3.75 -3.44 5.66
C ILE A 176 3.78 -2.33 6.71
N PHE A 177 2.96 -2.44 7.77
CA PHE A 177 2.87 -1.40 8.80
C PHE A 177 4.20 -1.16 9.53
N THR A 178 4.88 -2.24 9.92
CA THR A 178 6.18 -2.16 10.62
C THR A 178 7.35 -1.79 9.70
N GLY A 179 7.16 -1.82 8.38
CA GLY A 179 8.16 -1.50 7.38
C GLY A 179 9.24 -2.58 7.20
N THR A 180 8.92 -3.83 7.56
CA THR A 180 9.81 -4.98 7.32
C THR A 180 9.70 -5.51 5.90
N ALA A 181 8.60 -5.19 5.20
CA ALA A 181 8.37 -5.51 3.80
C ALA A 181 7.77 -4.30 3.05
N HIS A 182 7.70 -4.42 1.72
CA HIS A 182 7.18 -3.39 0.83
C HIS A 182 5.89 -3.85 0.15
N ASP A 183 4.94 -2.94 0.07
CA ASP A 183 3.72 -3.02 -0.74
C ASP A 183 3.64 -1.71 -1.52
N GLY A 184 4.10 -1.75 -2.77
CA GLY A 184 4.31 -0.59 -3.61
C GLY A 184 3.04 -0.11 -4.30
N ASP A 185 2.10 -1.02 -4.57
CA ASP A 185 0.83 -0.71 -5.23
C ASP A 185 -0.35 -0.59 -4.26
N ARG A 186 -0.10 -0.79 -2.96
CA ARG A 186 -1.07 -0.63 -1.87
C ARG A 186 -2.24 -1.59 -2.03
N ASP A 187 -1.97 -2.85 -2.34
CA ASP A 187 -2.99 -3.89 -2.48
C ASP A 187 -3.09 -4.83 -1.26
N GLY A 188 -2.28 -4.58 -0.24
CA GLY A 188 -2.26 -5.35 1.01
C GLY A 188 -1.50 -6.67 0.92
N LEU A 189 -0.90 -6.98 -0.23
CA LEU A 189 0.03 -8.08 -0.42
C LEU A 189 1.46 -7.55 -0.51
N LEU A 190 2.43 -8.36 -0.08
CA LEU A 190 3.83 -7.98 -0.24
C LEU A 190 4.24 -8.02 -1.71
N ASP A 191 5.01 -7.02 -2.14
CA ASP A 191 5.57 -6.94 -3.50
C ASP A 191 6.28 -8.26 -3.88
N GLU A 192 7.00 -8.88 -2.93
CA GLU A 192 7.72 -10.14 -3.14
C GLU A 192 6.80 -11.32 -3.47
N CYS A 193 5.55 -11.28 -3.00
CA CYS A 193 4.56 -12.32 -3.25
C CYS A 193 3.82 -12.12 -4.57
N GLU A 194 3.92 -10.92 -5.13
CA GLU A 194 3.37 -10.57 -6.42
C GLU A 194 4.32 -10.85 -7.59
N CYS A 195 5.58 -11.17 -7.29
CA CYS A 195 6.64 -11.49 -8.25
C CYS A 195 6.44 -12.82 -8.97
N ARG A 196 5.43 -12.88 -9.82
CA ARG A 196 5.02 -14.09 -10.53
C ARG A 196 5.85 -14.31 -11.79
N VAL A 197 6.33 -15.53 -11.92
CA VAL A 197 6.90 -16.11 -13.14
C VAL A 197 5.90 -17.11 -13.72
N SER A 198 5.55 -16.97 -15.00
CA SER A 198 4.67 -17.93 -15.68
C SER A 198 5.18 -18.26 -17.08
N PHE A 199 5.27 -19.56 -17.38
CA PHE A 199 5.65 -20.04 -18.71
C PHE A 199 4.42 -20.17 -19.60
N HIS A 200 4.57 -19.84 -20.87
CA HIS A 200 3.52 -19.96 -21.87
C HIS A 200 4.14 -20.28 -23.23
N CYS A 201 3.27 -20.47 -24.23
CA CYS A 201 3.65 -20.81 -25.59
C CYS A 201 4.28 -22.22 -25.73
N PRO A 202 3.67 -23.12 -26.53
CA PRO A 202 4.26 -24.43 -26.75
C PRO A 202 5.54 -24.30 -27.59
N PRO A 203 6.63 -24.99 -27.22
CA PRO A 203 7.84 -25.01 -28.03
C PRO A 203 7.64 -25.89 -29.28
N ALA A 204 8.13 -25.47 -30.43
CA ALA A 204 8.07 -26.25 -31.66
C ALA A 204 9.35 -27.10 -31.85
N PRO A 205 9.24 -28.37 -32.31
CA PRO A 205 10.40 -29.22 -32.61
C PRO A 205 11.45 -28.51 -33.48
N ASN A 206 12.72 -28.74 -33.18
CA ASN A 206 13.87 -28.21 -33.92
C ASN A 206 14.76 -29.37 -34.42
N SER A 207 15.87 -29.08 -35.08
CA SER A 207 16.76 -30.10 -35.65
C SER A 207 17.40 -31.06 -34.63
N VAL A 208 17.36 -30.76 -33.33
CA VAL A 208 17.80 -31.67 -32.27
C VAL A 208 16.66 -32.48 -31.64
N GLY A 209 15.43 -32.34 -32.16
CA GLY A 209 14.29 -33.22 -31.89
C GLY A 209 13.15 -32.54 -31.13
N ARG A 210 13.37 -32.16 -29.85
CA ARG A 210 12.36 -31.46 -29.05
C ARG A 210 12.49 -29.95 -29.26
N GLY A 211 11.40 -29.21 -29.03
CA GLY A 211 11.45 -27.75 -29.06
C GLY A 211 12.20 -27.19 -27.87
N ALA A 212 12.82 -26.02 -28.05
CA ALA A 212 13.55 -25.35 -26.99
C ALA A 212 12.57 -24.78 -25.95
N GLU A 213 12.80 -25.07 -24.68
CA GLU A 213 12.05 -24.51 -23.56
C GLU A 213 12.90 -23.39 -22.94
N ILE A 214 12.29 -22.23 -22.68
CA ILE A 214 12.93 -21.15 -21.91
C ILE A 214 12.82 -21.45 -20.42
N GLY A 215 13.90 -21.16 -19.71
CA GLY A 215 14.07 -21.25 -18.26
C GLY A 215 14.66 -19.96 -17.70
N LEU A 216 14.81 -19.94 -16.38
CA LEU A 216 15.46 -18.86 -15.67
C LEU A 216 16.11 -19.36 -14.37
N SER A 217 17.12 -18.62 -13.94
CA SER A 217 17.79 -18.76 -12.64
C SER A 217 18.10 -17.36 -12.07
N GLY A 218 18.38 -17.29 -10.77
CA GLY A 218 18.43 -16.01 -10.03
C GLY A 218 17.04 -15.59 -9.52
N SER A 219 16.80 -14.29 -9.40
CA SER A 219 15.53 -13.70 -8.93
C SER A 219 14.90 -12.76 -9.96
N SER A 220 13.63 -12.41 -9.78
CA SER A 220 12.95 -11.34 -10.54
C SER A 220 13.12 -9.95 -9.92
N SER A 221 14.01 -9.79 -8.93
CA SER A 221 14.25 -8.50 -8.26
C SER A 221 15.15 -7.61 -9.11
N VAL A 222 14.70 -6.36 -9.35
CA VAL A 222 15.49 -5.35 -10.05
C VAL A 222 16.71 -4.96 -9.21
N ALA A 223 16.56 -4.85 -7.89
CA ALA A 223 17.66 -4.54 -6.96
C ALA A 223 18.71 -5.66 -6.88
N ALA A 224 18.29 -6.93 -6.88
CA ALA A 224 19.22 -8.07 -6.83
C ALA A 224 20.08 -8.16 -8.10
N ASN A 225 19.52 -7.77 -9.26
CA ASN A 225 20.19 -7.75 -10.57
C ASN A 225 20.91 -9.07 -10.91
N ASP A 226 20.28 -10.21 -10.64
CA ASP A 226 20.87 -11.54 -10.78
C ASP A 226 20.10 -12.48 -11.73
N LEU A 227 19.10 -11.95 -12.45
CA LEU A 227 18.28 -12.73 -13.38
C LEU A 227 19.10 -13.25 -14.57
N VAL A 228 19.06 -14.56 -14.77
CA VAL A 228 19.64 -15.24 -15.93
C VAL A 228 18.56 -15.99 -16.69
N LEU A 229 18.46 -15.73 -17.99
CA LEU A 229 17.63 -16.51 -18.91
C LEU A 229 18.46 -17.64 -19.52
N ASP A 230 17.85 -18.81 -19.62
CA ASP A 230 18.40 -19.94 -20.35
C ASP A 230 17.35 -20.54 -21.27
N ALA A 231 17.75 -21.19 -22.37
CA ALA A 231 16.82 -21.91 -23.21
C ALA A 231 17.49 -23.08 -23.93
N GLY A 232 16.80 -24.22 -23.98
CA GLY A 232 17.27 -25.44 -24.64
C GLY A 232 16.20 -26.55 -24.65
N PRO A 233 16.42 -27.64 -25.41
CA PRO A 233 17.60 -27.90 -26.23
C PRO A 233 17.54 -27.15 -27.57
N CYS A 234 18.62 -26.46 -27.92
CA CYS A 234 18.86 -25.79 -29.20
C CYS A 234 20.01 -26.47 -29.96
N PRO A 235 20.13 -26.30 -31.29
CA PRO A 235 21.27 -26.82 -32.03
C PRO A 235 22.59 -26.15 -31.58
N PRO A 236 23.61 -26.92 -31.14
CA PRO A 236 24.87 -26.37 -30.63
C PRO A 236 25.63 -25.50 -31.64
N GLY A 237 26.35 -24.48 -31.13
CA GLY A 237 27.18 -23.57 -31.93
C GLY A 237 26.41 -22.62 -32.84
N ARG A 238 25.09 -22.53 -32.67
CA ARG A 238 24.23 -21.62 -33.44
C ARG A 238 24.09 -20.27 -32.74
N PHE A 239 23.87 -19.23 -33.54
CA PHE A 239 23.50 -17.92 -33.02
C PHE A 239 22.05 -17.92 -32.54
N GLY A 240 21.82 -17.29 -31.40
CA GLY A 240 20.51 -16.94 -30.89
C GLY A 240 20.48 -15.53 -30.33
N ALA A 241 19.29 -15.03 -30.05
CA ALA A 241 19.09 -13.78 -29.36
C ALA A 241 17.81 -13.86 -28.54
N PHE A 242 17.92 -13.59 -27.24
CA PHE A 242 16.75 -13.36 -26.42
C PHE A 242 16.13 -12.02 -26.75
N PHE A 243 14.82 -11.93 -26.62
CA PHE A 243 14.07 -10.69 -26.83
C PHE A 243 12.86 -10.67 -25.92
N TYR A 244 12.33 -9.48 -25.70
CA TYR A 244 11.21 -9.28 -24.80
C TYR A 244 10.30 -8.14 -25.25
N GLY A 245 9.08 -8.12 -24.73
CA GLY A 245 8.03 -7.16 -25.08
C GLY A 245 6.90 -7.19 -24.04
N PRO A 246 6.06 -6.16 -24.01
CA PRO A 246 5.06 -6.00 -22.95
C PRO A 246 3.85 -6.95 -23.13
N ASP A 247 3.57 -7.36 -24.38
CA ASP A 247 2.38 -8.14 -24.69
C ASP A 247 2.70 -9.63 -24.87
N ARG A 248 1.70 -10.46 -24.58
CA ARG A 248 1.69 -11.87 -25.01
C ARG A 248 1.16 -11.96 -26.43
N ALA A 249 1.79 -12.80 -27.24
CA ALA A 249 1.33 -13.12 -28.59
C ALA A 249 1.29 -14.65 -28.79
N ALA A 250 0.76 -15.09 -29.92
CA ALA A 250 0.87 -16.46 -30.39
C ALA A 250 0.66 -16.48 -31.91
N VAL A 251 1.68 -16.03 -32.66
CA VAL A 251 1.62 -15.96 -34.12
C VAL A 251 2.65 -16.89 -34.75
N PRO A 252 2.32 -17.66 -35.79
CA PRO A 252 3.29 -18.50 -36.48
C PRO A 252 4.48 -17.66 -36.99
N PHE A 253 5.70 -18.09 -36.67
CA PHE A 253 6.92 -17.39 -37.06
C PHE A 253 8.10 -18.36 -37.13
N GLY A 254 8.71 -18.48 -38.30
CA GLY A 254 9.72 -19.52 -38.54
C GLY A 254 9.14 -20.92 -38.40
N ASP A 255 9.91 -21.83 -37.81
CA ASP A 255 9.46 -23.20 -37.52
C ASP A 255 8.56 -23.29 -36.27
N GLY A 256 8.34 -22.16 -35.55
CA GLY A 256 7.61 -22.11 -34.28
C GLY A 256 6.63 -20.94 -34.17
N TRP A 257 6.51 -20.41 -32.95
CA TRP A 257 5.54 -19.37 -32.60
C TRP A 257 6.26 -18.16 -32.03
N LEU A 258 5.99 -16.97 -32.54
CA LEU A 258 6.33 -15.71 -31.90
C LEU A 258 5.29 -15.43 -30.81
N CYS A 259 5.73 -15.48 -29.56
CA CYS A 259 4.87 -15.41 -28.39
C CYS A 259 5.05 -14.15 -27.55
N VAL A 260 5.88 -13.23 -28.05
CA VAL A 260 6.06 -11.89 -27.49
C VAL A 260 5.53 -10.87 -28.49
N GLY A 261 4.69 -9.96 -28.02
CA GLY A 261 4.08 -8.89 -28.81
C GLY A 261 4.48 -7.50 -28.33
N GLY A 262 3.87 -6.47 -28.93
CA GLY A 262 4.12 -5.07 -28.59
C GLY A 262 5.47 -4.55 -29.07
N GLY A 263 6.01 -3.55 -28.37
CA GLY A 263 7.35 -3.00 -28.64
C GLY A 263 8.45 -4.00 -28.29
N ILE A 264 8.94 -4.75 -29.28
CA ILE A 264 9.96 -5.78 -29.07
C ILE A 264 11.35 -5.15 -28.85
N HIS A 265 11.96 -5.46 -27.73
CA HIS A 265 13.34 -5.15 -27.38
C HIS A 265 14.23 -6.39 -27.56
N ARG A 266 15.35 -6.23 -28.27
CA ARG A 266 16.34 -7.29 -28.46
C ARG A 266 17.49 -7.16 -27.47
N LEU A 267 17.92 -8.30 -26.95
CA LEU A 267 19.11 -8.44 -26.13
C LEU A 267 20.33 -8.77 -27.02
N PRO A 268 21.56 -8.70 -26.48
CA PRO A 268 22.75 -9.11 -27.21
C PRO A 268 22.64 -10.52 -27.79
N THR A 269 23.35 -10.76 -28.89
CA THR A 269 23.40 -12.08 -29.50
C THR A 269 24.19 -13.05 -28.63
N VAL A 270 23.66 -14.26 -28.48
CA VAL A 270 24.29 -15.37 -27.77
C VAL A 270 24.68 -16.48 -28.76
N ILE A 271 25.65 -17.31 -28.35
CA ILE A 271 25.99 -18.54 -29.06
C ILE A 271 25.52 -19.70 -28.20
N VAL A 272 24.72 -20.58 -28.78
CA VAL A 272 24.27 -21.82 -28.13
C VAL A 272 25.50 -22.67 -27.82
N ASP A 273 25.65 -23.06 -26.56
CA ASP A 273 26.82 -23.80 -26.08
C ASP A 273 26.87 -25.25 -26.61
N GLY A 274 27.91 -25.99 -26.21
CA GLY A 274 28.09 -27.39 -26.62
C GLY A 274 27.03 -28.35 -26.07
N LEU A 275 26.28 -27.95 -25.04
CA LEU A 275 25.18 -28.72 -24.45
C LEU A 275 23.83 -28.39 -25.11
N GLY A 276 23.79 -27.42 -26.03
CA GLY A 276 22.56 -26.99 -26.68
C GLY A 276 21.79 -25.96 -25.87
N THR A 277 22.43 -25.22 -24.96
CA THR A 277 21.78 -24.19 -24.14
C THR A 277 22.25 -22.80 -24.57
N ALA A 278 21.29 -21.90 -24.77
CA ALA A 278 21.58 -20.47 -24.90
C ALA A 278 21.41 -19.84 -23.52
N ILE A 279 22.37 -19.03 -23.06
CA ILE A 279 22.35 -18.42 -21.72
C ILE A 279 22.58 -16.91 -21.85
N GLN A 280 21.78 -16.11 -21.16
CA GLN A 280 21.91 -14.65 -21.12
C GLN A 280 21.61 -14.13 -19.71
N ALA A 281 22.65 -13.67 -19.00
CA ALA A 281 22.46 -12.85 -17.81
C ALA A 281 21.89 -11.48 -18.21
N LEU A 282 20.87 -11.02 -17.49
CA LEU A 282 20.27 -9.71 -17.69
C LEU A 282 20.90 -8.71 -16.72
N ASP A 283 21.43 -7.63 -17.26
CA ASP A 283 21.77 -6.46 -16.46
C ASP A 283 20.56 -5.52 -16.44
N LEU A 284 19.73 -5.66 -15.41
CA LEU A 284 18.53 -4.86 -15.16
C LEU A 284 18.89 -3.40 -14.87
N THR A 285 20.10 -3.13 -14.38
CA THR A 285 20.58 -1.76 -14.14
C THR A 285 20.98 -1.02 -15.43
N ALA A 286 21.28 -1.75 -16.51
CA ALA A 286 21.62 -1.16 -17.79
C ALA A 286 20.41 -0.58 -18.55
N ARG A 287 19.18 -0.89 -18.12
CA ARG A 287 17.93 -0.43 -18.75
C ARG A 287 16.86 0.01 -17.72
N PRO A 288 17.18 1.00 -16.87
CA PRO A 288 16.31 1.40 -15.77
C PRO A 288 14.96 1.99 -16.25
N ASP A 289 14.91 2.49 -17.48
CA ASP A 289 13.72 3.15 -18.04
C ASP A 289 12.69 2.18 -18.65
N VAL A 290 13.02 0.88 -18.75
CA VAL A 290 12.19 -0.11 -19.44
C VAL A 290 11.72 -1.21 -18.50
N ILE A 291 12.62 -1.85 -17.76
CA ILE A 291 12.26 -2.88 -16.79
C ILE A 291 12.36 -2.24 -15.40
N THR A 292 11.22 -1.80 -14.88
CA THR A 292 11.09 -1.19 -13.55
C THR A 292 10.45 -2.17 -12.57
N PRO A 293 10.60 -1.96 -11.26
CA PRO A 293 9.77 -2.63 -10.26
C PRO A 293 8.28 -2.55 -10.62
N GLY A 294 7.55 -3.64 -10.42
CA GLY A 294 6.13 -3.79 -10.78
C GLY A 294 5.87 -4.07 -12.27
N SER A 295 6.83 -3.80 -13.17
CA SER A 295 6.62 -4.02 -14.61
C SER A 295 6.57 -5.52 -14.96
N THR A 296 5.77 -5.86 -15.96
CA THR A 296 5.62 -7.24 -16.44
C THR A 296 6.08 -7.35 -17.89
N TRP A 297 6.96 -8.32 -18.17
CA TRP A 297 7.55 -8.51 -19.50
C TRP A 297 7.55 -9.98 -19.92
N SER A 298 7.29 -10.21 -21.21
CA SER A 298 7.34 -11.54 -21.84
C SER A 298 8.66 -11.71 -22.58
N PHE A 299 9.43 -12.76 -22.28
CA PHE A 299 10.72 -13.10 -22.86
C PHE A 299 10.63 -14.37 -23.71
N GLN A 300 11.43 -14.41 -24.78
CA GLN A 300 11.56 -15.57 -25.66
C GLN A 300 12.94 -15.60 -26.33
N LEU A 301 13.43 -16.79 -26.66
CA LEU A 301 14.63 -16.98 -27.48
C LEU A 301 14.26 -17.16 -28.95
N TRP A 302 14.94 -16.43 -29.83
CA TRP A 302 15.07 -16.77 -31.24
C TRP A 302 16.43 -17.44 -31.47
N TYR A 303 16.50 -18.52 -32.26
CA TYR A 303 17.78 -19.17 -32.59
C TYR A 303 17.82 -19.69 -34.02
N ARG A 304 19.02 -19.73 -34.60
CA ARG A 304 19.26 -20.31 -35.92
C ARG A 304 19.11 -21.82 -35.87
N ASP A 305 18.38 -22.36 -36.83
CA ASP A 305 18.19 -23.78 -37.02
C ASP A 305 18.10 -24.13 -38.52
N PRO A 306 19.22 -24.15 -39.25
CA PRO A 306 19.23 -24.45 -40.69
C PRO A 306 18.69 -25.84 -41.05
N GLY A 307 18.74 -26.79 -40.11
CA GLY A 307 18.25 -28.16 -40.29
C GLY A 307 16.86 -28.38 -39.71
N GLY A 308 16.16 -27.30 -39.32
CA GLY A 308 14.87 -27.36 -38.67
C GLY A 308 13.78 -28.00 -39.55
N PRO A 309 12.79 -28.68 -38.94
CA PRO A 309 11.78 -29.44 -39.66
C PRO A 309 10.84 -28.57 -40.51
N GLY A 310 10.71 -27.28 -40.20
CA GLY A 310 9.91 -26.33 -40.99
C GLY A 310 10.68 -25.69 -42.15
N GLY A 311 12.00 -25.89 -42.22
CA GLY A 311 12.83 -25.43 -43.33
C GLY A 311 13.01 -23.91 -43.42
N THR A 312 12.62 -23.14 -42.39
CA THR A 312 12.74 -21.67 -42.39
C THR A 312 14.13 -21.19 -41.98
N GLY A 313 14.96 -22.08 -41.43
CA GLY A 313 16.32 -21.82 -41.02
C GLY A 313 16.47 -21.21 -39.62
N PHE A 314 15.37 -21.04 -38.88
CA PHE A 314 15.35 -20.60 -37.50
C PHE A 314 14.10 -21.10 -36.77
N ASN A 315 14.15 -21.10 -35.45
CA ASN A 315 13.03 -21.47 -34.60
C ASN A 315 13.03 -20.62 -33.31
N LEU A 316 12.00 -20.78 -32.48
CA LEU A 316 11.81 -20.06 -31.23
C LEU A 316 11.63 -21.03 -30.07
N SER A 317 11.99 -20.58 -28.86
CA SER A 317 11.67 -21.32 -27.63
C SER A 317 10.21 -21.15 -27.22
N SER A 318 9.77 -21.83 -26.16
CA SER A 318 8.65 -21.34 -25.36
C SER A 318 8.93 -19.93 -24.80
N ALA A 319 7.95 -19.31 -24.17
CA ALA A 319 8.06 -17.97 -23.63
C ALA A 319 7.81 -17.94 -22.11
N VAL A 320 8.35 -16.94 -21.44
CA VAL A 320 8.15 -16.72 -20.00
C VAL A 320 7.69 -15.29 -19.76
N VAL A 321 6.70 -15.11 -18.90
CA VAL A 321 6.28 -13.80 -18.40
C VAL A 321 6.76 -13.64 -16.98
N ILE A 322 7.44 -12.52 -16.72
CA ILE A 322 8.04 -12.18 -15.43
C ILE A 322 7.46 -10.84 -14.98
N ARG A 323 6.86 -10.79 -13.78
CA ARG A 323 6.63 -9.54 -13.04
C ARG A 323 7.86 -9.26 -12.18
N PHE A 324 8.47 -8.09 -12.36
CA PHE A 324 9.71 -7.73 -11.70
C PHE A 324 9.45 -7.11 -10.32
N CYS A 325 10.19 -7.55 -9.30
CA CYS A 325 10.16 -6.97 -7.96
C CYS A 325 11.07 -5.74 -7.87
N PRO A 326 10.90 -4.91 -6.82
CA PRO A 326 11.93 -3.97 -6.37
C PRO A 326 13.33 -4.59 -6.33
#